data_AF-A0A7J9GPU9-F1
#
_entry.id   AF-A0A7J9GPU9-F1
#
_cell.length_a   1.000
_cell.length_b   1.000
_cell.length_c   1.000
_cell.angle_alpha   90.00
_cell.angle_beta   90.00
_cell.angle_gamma   90.00
#
_symmetry.space_group_name_H-M   'P 1'
#
loop_
_entity.id
_entity.type
_entity.pdbx_description
1 polymer ?
#
loop_
_entity_poly.entity_id
_entity_poly.type
_entity_poly.pdbx_seq_one_letter_code
_entity_poly.pdbx_strand_id
1 'polypeptide(L)'
;MARRNEWKELVIPCIAMVAVECSNLTGGILFKAASFKGMSYFVFTAYSYLLSTLVFLFIAALFKRKTLFPPLKFPLFSRIFLLGLLGFSGQLCLFKGIQLSSPTLASALGNLTPALTFMLAVFFRFFNCLHV
;
A
#
# COMPACT_ATOMS: atom_id res chain seq x y z
N MET A 1 -14.88 -9.11 31.15
CA MET A 1 -14.10 -9.59 29.98
C MET A 1 -14.33 -8.74 28.73
N ALA A 2 -15.54 -8.21 28.49
CA ALA A 2 -15.87 -7.36 27.33
C ALA A 2 -14.98 -6.10 27.18
N ARG A 3 -14.74 -5.35 28.26
CA ARG A 3 -13.96 -4.09 28.23
C ARG A 3 -12.51 -4.25 27.75
N ARG A 4 -11.84 -5.39 28.00
CA ARG A 4 -10.46 -5.61 27.50
C ARG A 4 -10.39 -5.88 26.01
N ASN A 5 -11.47 -6.39 25.40
CA ASN A 5 -11.49 -6.67 23.98
C ASN A 5 -11.74 -5.38 23.19
N GLU A 6 -12.60 -4.48 23.69
CA GLU A 6 -12.83 -3.17 23.08
C GLU A 6 -11.55 -2.31 23.01
N TRP A 7 -10.74 -2.33 24.08
CA TRP A 7 -9.45 -1.63 24.07
C TRP A 7 -8.47 -2.25 23.07
N LYS A 8 -8.48 -3.56 22.88
CA LYS A 8 -7.64 -4.21 21.86
C LYS A 8 -8.07 -3.83 20.45
N GLU A 9 -9.37 -3.84 20.16
CA GLU A 9 -9.92 -3.45 18.86
C GLU A 9 -9.63 -1.99 18.49
N LEU A 10 -9.47 -1.10 19.48
CA LEU A 10 -9.05 0.30 19.26
C LEU A 10 -7.52 0.46 19.19
N VAL A 11 -6.77 -0.24 20.05
CA VAL A 11 -5.32 -0.08 20.14
C VAL A 11 -4.58 -0.75 18.99
N ILE A 12 -5.05 -1.91 18.51
CA ILE A 12 -4.44 -2.62 17.38
C ILE A 12 -4.38 -1.74 16.11
N PRO A 13 -5.47 -1.10 15.65
CA PRO A 13 -5.40 -0.23 14.47
C PRO A 13 -4.56 1.02 14.72
N CYS A 14 -4.54 1.59 15.93
CA CYS A 14 -3.64 2.68 16.26
C CYS A 14 -2.16 2.28 16.15
N ILE A 15 -1.78 1.13 16.71
CA ILE A 15 -0.42 0.60 16.59
C ILE A 15 -0.08 0.32 15.12
N ALA A 16 -1.00 -0.25 14.36
CA ALA A 16 -0.81 -0.50 12.93
C ALA A 16 -0.62 0.80 12.15
N MET A 17 -1.41 1.84 12.43
CA MET A 17 -1.28 3.15 11.78
C MET A 17 0.08 3.79 12.09
N VAL A 18 0.50 3.77 13.35
CA VAL A 18 1.82 4.27 13.75
C VAL A 18 2.93 3.50 13.06
N ALA A 19 2.84 2.17 12.97
CA ALA A 19 3.83 1.35 12.28
C ALA A 19 3.91 1.67 10.78
N VAL A 20 2.78 1.93 10.13
CA VAL A 20 2.72 2.35 8.71
C VAL A 20 3.38 3.72 8.54
N GLU A 21 3.07 4.70 9.38
CA GLU A 21 3.69 6.03 9.29
C GLU A 21 5.19 6.00 9.57
N CYS A 22 5.63 5.25 10.58
CA CYS A 22 7.05 5.02 10.82
C CYS A 22 7.75 4.39 9.60
N SER A 23 7.08 3.47 8.90
CA SER A 23 7.61 2.85 7.68
C SER A 23 7.72 3.85 6.53
N ASN A 24 6.70 4.71 6.34
CA ASN A 24 6.71 5.78 5.33
C ASN A 24 7.87 6.76 5.57
N LEU A 25 8.05 7.21 6.81
CA LEU A 25 9.13 8.10 7.21
C LEU A 25 10.51 7.45 6.98
N THR A 26 10.66 6.19 7.40
CA THR A 26 11.90 5.42 7.23
C THR A 26 12.27 5.27 5.76
N GLY A 27 11.29 4.94 4.90
CA GLY A 27 11.47 4.83 3.46
C GLY A 27 11.92 6.14 2.82
N GLY A 28 11.34 7.27 3.22
CA GLY A 28 11.73 8.60 2.74
C GLY A 28 13.16 8.99 3.13
N ILE A 29 13.58 8.68 4.36
CA ILE A 29 14.95 8.94 4.84
C ILE A 29 15.95 8.06 4.10
N LEU A 30 15.67 6.76 3.95
CA LEU A 30 16.50 5.82 3.18
C LEU A 30 16.64 6.27 1.73
N PHE A 31 15.53 6.68 1.09
CA PHE A 31 15.56 7.18 -0.27
C PHE A 31 16.41 8.46 -0.39
N LYS A 32 16.26 9.40 0.55
CA LYS A 32 17.07 10.62 0.58
C LYS A 32 18.55 10.29 0.75
N ALA A 33 18.90 9.38 1.66
CA ALA A 33 20.27 8.92 1.88
C ALA A 33 20.86 8.20 0.66
N ALA A 34 20.07 7.39 -0.05
CA ALA A 34 20.49 6.72 -1.27
C ALA A 34 20.64 7.69 -2.46
N SER A 35 19.78 8.71 -2.53
CA SER A 35 19.86 9.76 -3.55
C SER A 35 21.12 10.61 -3.41
N PHE A 36 21.59 10.86 -2.18
CA PHE A 36 22.89 11.51 -1.93
C PHE A 36 24.07 10.73 -2.54
N LYS A 37 23.93 9.42 -2.74
CA LYS A 37 24.92 8.57 -3.42
C LYS A 37 24.70 8.48 -4.94
N GLY A 38 23.80 9.28 -5.51
CA GLY A 38 23.51 9.32 -6.95
C GLY A 38 22.61 8.18 -7.44
N MET A 39 21.91 7.46 -6.56
CA MET A 39 21.08 6.33 -6.98
C MET A 39 19.73 6.80 -7.56
N SER A 40 19.35 6.25 -8.72
CA SER A 40 18.05 6.53 -9.34
C SER A 40 16.89 5.93 -8.54
N TYR A 41 15.76 6.65 -8.49
CA TYR A 41 14.52 6.22 -7.82
C TYR A 41 14.00 4.88 -8.32
N PHE A 42 14.10 4.62 -9.63
CA PHE A 42 13.65 3.36 -10.22
C PHE A 42 14.43 2.17 -9.66
N VAL A 43 15.75 2.33 -9.50
CA VAL A 43 16.65 1.31 -8.95
C VAL A 43 16.35 1.07 -7.47
N PHE A 44 16.19 2.14 -6.68
CA PHE A 44 15.80 2.03 -5.27
C PHE A 44 14.47 1.29 -5.07
N THR A 45 13.48 1.63 -5.90
CA THR A 45 12.16 1.03 -5.87
C THR A 45 12.23 -0.47 -6.20
N ALA A 46 12.95 -0.83 -7.27
CA ALA A 46 13.12 -2.24 -7.65
C ALA A 46 13.78 -3.08 -6.56
N TYR A 47 14.87 -2.60 -5.95
CA TYR A 47 15.53 -3.29 -4.83
C TYR A 47 14.61 -3.44 -3.62
N SER A 48 13.83 -2.42 -3.29
CA SER A 48 12.90 -2.44 -2.16
C SER A 48 11.78 -3.45 -2.36
N TYR A 49 11.22 -3.57 -3.57
CA TYR A 49 10.21 -4.58 -3.88
C TYR A 49 10.78 -6.01 -3.85
N LEU A 50 12.00 -6.21 -4.35
CA LEU A 50 12.69 -7.51 -4.26
C LEU A 50 12.93 -7.91 -2.81
N LEU A 51 13.45 -7.00 -1.99
CA LEU A 51 13.68 -7.25 -0.58
C LEU A 51 12.36 -7.50 0.17
N SER A 52 11.31 -6.73 -0.12
CA SER A 52 9.98 -6.93 0.48
C SER A 52 9.41 -8.30 0.13
N THR A 53 9.56 -8.75 -1.12
CA THR A 53 9.12 -10.07 -1.57
C THR A 53 9.90 -11.17 -0.85
N LEU A 54 11.22 -11.01 -0.70
CA LEU A 54 12.07 -11.97 0.00
C LEU A 54 11.72 -12.07 1.48
N VAL A 55 11.52 -10.92 2.15
CA VAL A 55 11.11 -10.85 3.55
C VAL A 55 9.71 -11.45 3.73
N PHE A 56 8.76 -11.13 2.85
CA PHE A 56 7.42 -11.71 2.88
C PHE A 56 7.46 -13.23 2.69
N LEU A 57 8.26 -13.71 1.74
CA LEU A 57 8.47 -15.14 1.49
C LEU A 57 9.12 -15.82 2.71
N PHE A 58 10.10 -15.16 3.33
CA PHE A 58 10.77 -15.67 4.53
C PHE A 58 9.80 -15.76 5.71
N ILE A 59 9.02 -14.70 5.96
CA ILE A 59 7.98 -14.70 6.99
C ILE A 59 6.93 -15.78 6.70
N ALA A 60 6.49 -15.93 5.45
CA ALA A 60 5.56 -16.98 5.04
C ALA A 60 6.16 -18.38 5.24
N ALA A 61 7.46 -18.57 5.01
CA ALA A 61 8.17 -19.82 5.23
C ALA A 61 8.40 -20.12 6.72
N LEU A 62 8.55 -19.11 7.58
CA LEU A 62 8.62 -19.27 9.04
C LEU A 62 7.24 -19.54 9.63
N PHE A 63 6.22 -18.79 9.20
CA PHE A 63 4.81 -19.02 9.50
C PHE A 63 4.25 -20.12 8.59
N LYS A 64 4.85 -21.33 8.61
CA LYS A 64 4.27 -22.57 8.06
C LYS A 64 2.94 -22.86 8.76
N ARG A 65 1.91 -22.10 8.40
CA ARG A 65 0.55 -22.25 8.90
C ARG A 65 -0.08 -23.35 8.08
N LYS A 66 -0.72 -24.30 8.78
CA LYS A 66 -1.56 -25.40 8.28
C LYS A 66 -2.81 -24.91 7.52
N THR A 67 -2.72 -23.81 6.81
CA THR A 67 -3.80 -23.21 6.05
C THR A 67 -3.58 -23.63 4.61
N LEU A 68 -4.36 -24.61 4.15
CA LEU A 68 -4.55 -24.88 2.73
C LEU A 68 -4.89 -23.53 2.08
N PHE A 69 -3.93 -22.93 1.37
CA PHE A 69 -4.21 -21.76 0.57
C PHE A 69 -5.37 -22.13 -0.35
N PRO A 70 -6.50 -21.39 -0.34
CA PRO A 70 -7.57 -21.63 -1.29
C PRO A 70 -6.92 -21.60 -2.68
N PRO A 71 -7.19 -22.61 -3.53
CA PRO A 71 -6.54 -22.73 -4.83
C PRO A 71 -6.70 -21.39 -5.56
N LEU A 72 -5.57 -20.79 -5.96
CA LEU A 72 -5.53 -19.51 -6.64
C LEU A 72 -6.27 -19.64 -7.97
N LYS A 73 -7.58 -19.38 -7.97
CA LYS A 73 -8.39 -19.38 -9.17
C LYS A 73 -7.88 -18.25 -10.06
N PHE A 74 -7.75 -18.52 -11.37
CA PHE A 74 -7.36 -17.53 -12.38
C PHE A 74 -8.04 -16.14 -12.23
N PRO A 75 -9.35 -16.01 -11.93
CA PRO A 75 -9.97 -14.72 -11.70
C PRO A 75 -9.45 -13.97 -10.46
N LEU A 76 -9.07 -14.66 -9.39
CA LEU A 76 -8.48 -14.03 -8.20
C LEU A 76 -7.07 -13.51 -8.51
N PHE A 77 -6.28 -14.30 -9.23
CA PHE A 77 -4.94 -13.90 -9.64
C PHE A 77 -4.98 -12.64 -10.53
N SER A 78 -5.86 -12.62 -11.54
CA SER A 78 -6.03 -11.46 -12.43
C SER A 78 -6.43 -10.20 -11.65
N ARG A 79 -7.34 -10.29 -10.67
CA ARG A 79 -7.72 -9.14 -9.83
C ARG A 79 -6.55 -8.61 -9.02
N ILE A 80 -5.76 -9.49 -8.37
CA ILE A 80 -4.58 -9.09 -7.59
C ILE A 80 -3.54 -8.44 -8.50
N PHE A 81 -3.32 -9.01 -9.69
CA PHE A 81 -2.39 -8.48 -10.68
C PHE A 81 -2.80 -7.08 -11.16
N LEU A 82 -4.08 -6.88 -11.49
CA LEU A 82 -4.62 -5.57 -11.89
C LEU A 82 -4.51 -4.53 -10.75
N LEU A 83 -4.77 -4.92 -9.51
CA LEU A 83 -4.59 -4.05 -8.34
C LEU A 83 -3.11 -3.64 -8.17
N GLY A 84 -2.19 -4.59 -8.32
CA GLY A 84 -0.75 -4.33 -8.26
C GLY A 84 -0.28 -3.40 -9.37
N LEU A 85 -0.75 -3.62 -10.61
CA LEU A 85 -0.41 -2.78 -11.77
C LEU A 85 -0.93 -1.35 -11.59
N LEU A 86 -2.16 -1.18 -11.09
CA LEU A 86 -2.75 0.12 -10.78
C LEU A 86 -1.98 0.84 -9.66
N GLY A 87 -1.57 0.12 -8.62
CA GLY A 87 -0.75 0.67 -7.54
C GLY A 87 0.61 1.15 -8.04
N PHE A 88 1.29 0.33 -8.86
CA PHE A 88 2.60 0.68 -9.42
C PHE A 88 2.53 1.87 -10.39
N SER A 89 1.52 1.91 -11.26
CA SER A 89 1.32 3.05 -12.16
C SER A 89 0.99 4.34 -11.42
N GLY A 90 0.19 4.25 -10.34
CA GLY A 90 -0.07 5.37 -9.44
C GLY A 90 1.19 5.93 -8.81
N GLN A 91 2.08 5.07 -8.30
CA GLN A 91 3.37 5.47 -7.72
C GLN A 91 4.29 6.16 -8.75
N LEU A 92 4.35 5.63 -9.98
CA LEU A 92 5.10 6.26 -11.07
C LEU A 92 4.53 7.63 -11.46
N CYS A 93 3.20 7.74 -11.53
CA CYS A 93 2.52 8.98 -11.84
C CYS A 93 2.74 10.02 -10.74
N LEU A 94 2.72 9.61 -9.46
CA LEU A 94 3.02 10.49 -8.34
C LEU A 94 4.45 11.04 -8.40
N PHE A 95 5.43 10.18 -8.70
CA PHE A 95 6.82 10.59 -8.82
C PHE A 95 7.06 11.55 -10.00
N LYS A 96 6.51 11.24 -11.17
CA LYS A 96 6.52 12.19 -12.31
C LYS A 96 5.74 13.45 -11.99
N GLY A 97 4.65 13.33 -11.24
CA GLY A 97 3.84 14.42 -10.74
C GLY A 97 4.65 15.36 -9.88
N ILE A 98 5.49 14.89 -8.95
CA ILE A 98 6.34 15.76 -8.14
C ILE A 98 7.40 16.49 -9.00
N GLN A 99 7.86 15.88 -10.10
CA GLN A 99 8.81 16.52 -11.02
C GLN A 99 8.17 17.54 -11.98
N LEU A 100 6.93 17.30 -12.41
CA LEU A 100 6.19 18.18 -13.32
C LEU A 100 5.25 19.18 -12.62
N SER A 101 4.94 18.93 -11.35
CA SER A 101 3.86 19.61 -10.63
C SER A 101 4.40 20.24 -9.35
N SER A 102 3.84 21.41 -9.02
CA SER A 102 4.21 22.16 -7.82
C SER A 102 3.94 21.33 -6.55
N PRO A 103 4.77 21.43 -5.51
CA PRO A 103 4.55 20.77 -4.20
C PRO A 103 3.12 20.93 -3.66
N THR A 104 2.44 22.01 -4.02
CA THR A 104 1.04 22.29 -3.68
C THR A 104 0.05 21.25 -4.24
N LEU A 105 0.29 20.73 -5.44
CA LEU A 105 -0.60 19.74 -6.10
C LEU A 105 -0.46 18.35 -5.48
N ALA A 106 0.77 17.97 -5.08
CA ALA A 106 1.01 16.74 -4.31
C ALA A 106 0.33 16.80 -2.93
N SER A 107 0.43 17.94 -2.24
CA SER A 107 -0.26 18.15 -0.95
C SER A 107 -1.79 18.15 -1.08
N ALA A 108 -2.33 18.75 -2.15
CA ALA A 108 -3.77 18.75 -2.43
C ALA A 108 -4.30 17.32 -2.70
N LEU A 109 -3.56 16.50 -3.46
CA LEU A 109 -3.90 15.09 -3.69
C LEU A 109 -3.88 14.25 -2.41
N GLY A 110 -2.96 14.54 -1.48
CA GLY A 110 -2.93 13.90 -0.16
C GLY A 110 -4.25 14.07 0.61
N ASN A 111 -4.77 15.29 0.66
CA ASN A 111 -6.06 15.60 1.30
C ASN A 111 -7.26 15.04 0.50
N LEU A 112 -7.13 14.95 -0.82
CA LEU A 112 -8.16 14.36 -1.68
C LEU A 112 -8.21 12.84 -1.60
N THR A 113 -7.13 12.17 -1.18
CA THR A 113 -7.05 10.70 -1.13
C THR A 113 -8.19 10.07 -0.32
N PRO A 114 -8.49 10.49 0.93
CA PRO A 114 -9.64 9.95 1.67
C PRO A 114 -10.98 10.30 1.02
N ALA A 115 -11.13 11.50 0.45
CA ALA A 115 -12.36 11.94 -0.22
C ALA A 115 -12.64 11.15 -1.51
N LEU A 116 -11.62 10.94 -2.35
CA LEU A 116 -11.70 10.11 -3.55
C LEU A 116 -11.99 8.66 -3.19
N THR A 117 -11.33 8.12 -2.16
CA THR A 117 -11.59 6.75 -1.69
C THR A 117 -13.05 6.58 -1.28
N PHE A 118 -13.64 7.56 -0.58
CA PHE A 118 -15.05 7.55 -0.24
C PHE A 118 -15.95 7.60 -1.48
N MET A 119 -15.65 8.49 -2.43
CA MET A 119 -16.40 8.61 -3.69
C MET A 119 -16.36 7.30 -4.51
N LEU A 120 -15.18 6.69 -4.65
CA LEU A 120 -15.01 5.38 -5.30
C LEU A 120 -15.79 4.28 -4.57
N ALA A 121 -15.73 4.25 -3.23
CA ALA A 121 -16.48 3.26 -2.44
C ALA A 121 -18.00 3.38 -2.65
N VAL A 122 -18.52 4.62 -2.66
CA VAL A 122 -19.93 4.90 -2.93
C VAL A 122 -20.30 4.51 -4.36
N PHE A 123 -19.47 4.87 -5.34
CA PHE A 123 -19.68 4.53 -6.76
C PHE A 123 -19.73 3.01 -6.99
N PHE A 124 -18.78 2.25 -6.44
CA PHE A 124 -18.79 0.79 -6.55
C PHE A 124 -19.97 0.14 -5.84
N ARG A 125 -20.43 0.71 -4.72
CA ARG A 125 -21.63 0.26 -4.03
C ARG A 125 -22.88 0.47 -4.89
N PHE A 126 -23.01 1.63 -5.55
CA PHE A 126 -24.10 1.89 -6.49
C PHE A 126 -24.06 0.94 -7.69
N PHE A 127 -22.89 0.76 -8.30
CA PHE A 127 -22.72 -0.11 -9.47
C PHE A 127 -23.07 -1.58 -9.15
N ASN A 128 -22.70 -2.08 -7.96
CA ASN A 128 -23.03 -3.44 -7.55
C ASN A 128 -24.53 -3.62 -7.25
N CYS A 129 -25.22 -2.57 -6.77
CA CYS A 129 -26.67 -2.60 -6.57
C CYS A 129 -27.47 -2.52 -7.89
N LEU A 130 -26.87 -2.04 -8.98
CA LEU A 130 -27.54 -1.94 -10.29
C LEU A 130 -27.48 -3.26 -11.09
N HIS A 131 -26.65 -4.21 -10.67
CA HIS A 131 -26.36 -5.46 -11.38
C HIS A 131 -26.92 -6.71 -10.65
N VAL A 132 -27.82 -6.48 -9.67
CA VAL A 132 -28.65 -7.47 -8.96
C VAL A 132 -30.11 -7.10 -9.19
#